data_AF-A0AA42BS66-F1
#
_entry.id   AF-A0AA42BS66-F1
#
_cell.length_a   1.000
_cell.length_b   1.000
_cell.length_c   1.000
_cell.angle_alpha   90.00
_cell.angle_beta   90.00
_cell.angle_gamma   90.00
#
_symmetry.space_group_name_H-M   'P 1'
#
loop_
_entity.id
_entity.type
_entity.pdbx_description
1 polymer ?
#
loop_
_entity_poly.entity_id
_entity_poly.type
_entity_poly.pdbx_seq_one_letter_code
_entity_poly.pdbx_strand_id
1 'polypeptide(L)' 'MSDLRIVEHEQDDVITYYVTTDLNPDDFPDAPNLGPFPTREEAEQAQRDWDQELIDDAEPGVQ' A
#
# COMPACT_ATOMS: atom_id res chain seq x y z
N MET A 1 11.98 -6.36 3.20
CA MET A 1 11.08 -5.98 4.31
C MET A 1 10.20 -4.93 3.69
N SER A 2 8.93 -5.23 3.42
CA SER A 2 8.07 -4.28 2.73
C SER A 2 7.79 -3.11 3.65
N ASP A 3 8.07 -1.89 3.20
CA ASP A 3 7.77 -0.65 3.90
C ASP A 3 6.29 -0.27 3.78
N LEU A 4 5.38 -1.23 3.57
CA LEU A 4 3.94 -1.02 3.45
C LEU A 4 3.17 -1.63 4.64
N ARG A 5 2.09 -0.97 5.04
CA ARG A 5 1.13 -1.44 6.05
C ARG A 5 -0.31 -1.21 5.59
N ILE A 6 -1.19 -2.15 5.94
CA ILE A 6 -2.63 -2.04 5.70
C ILE A 6 -3.28 -1.37 6.90
N VAL A 7 -3.97 -0.26 6.65
CA VAL A 7 -4.72 0.51 7.65
C VAL A 7 -6.20 0.32 7.38
N GLU A 8 -6.92 -0.09 8.42
CA GLU A 8 -8.38 -0.14 8.40
C GLU A 8 -8.94 1.23 8.81
N HIS A 9 -9.88 1.74 8.01
CA HIS A 9 -10.54 3.01 8.25
C HIS A 9 -12.05 2.78 8.21
N GLU A 10 -12.68 2.90 9.38
CA GLU A 10 -14.13 2.86 9.53
C GLU A 10 -14.67 4.29 9.39
N GLN A 11 -15.54 4.50 8.40
CA GLN A 11 -16.24 5.77 8.20
C GLN A 11 -17.70 5.47 7.86
N ASP A 12 -18.64 6.05 8.61
CA ASP A 12 -20.09 5.87 8.40
C ASP A 12 -20.53 4.39 8.36
N ASP A 13 -20.06 3.57 9.31
CA ASP A 13 -20.32 2.11 9.37
C ASP A 13 -19.74 1.30 8.19
N VAL A 14 -18.90 1.92 7.34
CA VAL A 14 -18.21 1.26 6.22
C VAL A 14 -16.73 1.09 6.58
N ILE A 15 -16.29 -0.17 6.62
CA ILE A 15 -14.88 -0.51 6.76
C ILE A 15 -14.21 -0.42 5.40
N THR A 16 -13.16 0.38 5.30
CA THR A 16 -12.32 0.52 4.11
C THR A 16 -10.87 0.26 4.47
N TYR A 17 -10.13 -0.35 3.55
CA TYR A 17 -8.72 -0.69 3.75
C TYR A 17 -7.86 0.18 2.84
N TYR A 18 -6.77 0.72 3.39
CA TYR A 18 -5.77 1.47 2.65
C TYR A 18 -4.41 0.81 2.83
N VAL A 19 -3.64 0.69 1.76
CA VAL A 19 -2.23 0.32 1.85
C VAL A 19 -1.43 1.61 1.88
N THR A 20 -0.71 1.82 2.97
CA THR A 20 0.10 3.03 3.19
C THR A 20 1.54 2.62 3.42
N THR A 21 2.48 3.49 3.09
CA THR A 21 3.86 3.28 3.50
C THR A 21 3.98 3.37 5.03
N ASP A 22 4.88 2.61 5.63
CA ASP A 22 5.27 2.71 7.05
C ASP A 22 6.08 3.98 7.34
N LEU A 23 6.31 4.81 6.32
CA LEU A 23 6.83 6.17 6.47
C LEU A 23 5.97 6.97 7.45
N ASN A 24 6.66 7.74 8.27
CA ASN A 24 6.02 8.57 9.27
C ASN A 24 5.14 9.62 8.58
N PRO A 25 3.82 9.66 8.84
CA PRO A 25 2.90 10.54 8.10
C PRO A 25 3.15 12.03 8.35
N ASP A 26 3.77 12.40 9.47
CA ASP A 26 4.24 13.77 9.73
C ASP A 26 5.40 14.19 8.81
N ASP A 27 6.26 13.24 8.43
CA ASP A 27 7.40 13.49 7.53
C ASP A 27 6.99 13.36 6.05
N PHE A 28 5.97 12.55 5.75
CA PHE A 28 5.50 12.27 4.39
C PHE A 28 3.96 12.30 4.29
N PRO A 29 3.34 13.49 4.42
CA PRO A 29 1.88 13.62 4.37
C PRO A 29 1.29 13.31 2.99
N ASP A 30 2.10 13.46 1.93
CA ASP A 30 1.74 13.15 0.54
C ASP A 30 2.24 11.77 0.08
N ALA A 31 2.64 10.90 1.01
CA ALA A 31 3.03 9.55 0.65
C ALA A 31 1.86 8.86 -0.10
N PRO A 32 2.13 8.24 -1.26
CA PRO A 32 1.09 7.57 -2.02
C PRO A 32 0.48 6.45 -1.18
N ASN A 33 -0.84 6.43 -1.13
CA ASN A 33 -1.61 5.32 -0.58
C ASN A 33 -2.34 4.59 -1.71
N LEU A 34 -2.50 3.27 -1.57
CA LEU A 34 -3.32 2.47 -2.47
C LEU A 34 -4.68 2.24 -1.82
N GLY A 35 -5.75 2.43 -2.59
CA GLY A 35 -7.13 2.22 -2.15
C GLY A 35 -8.06 3.40 -2.45
N PRO A 36 -9.24 3.45 -1.82
CA PRO A 36 -9.76 2.51 -0.81
C PRO A 36 -10.10 1.12 -1.38
N PHE A 37 -9.85 0.07 -0.59
CA PHE A 37 -10.27 -1.31 -0.87
C PHE A 37 -11.43 -1.72 0.04
N PRO A 38 -12.41 -2.48 -0.47
CA PRO A 38 -13.56 -2.92 0.33
C PRO A 38 -13.27 -4.14 1.20
N THR A 39 -12.19 -4.89 0.92
CA THR A 39 -11.78 -6.05 1.70
C THR A 39 -10.29 -6.03 2.04
N ARG A 40 -9.92 -6.69 3.15
CA ARG A 40 -8.53 -6.84 3.55
C ARG A 40 -7.72 -7.65 2.52
N GLU A 41 -8.32 -8.69 1.95
CA GLU A 41 -7.66 -9.54 0.94
C GLU A 41 -7.25 -8.74 -0.30
N GLU A 42 -8.08 -7.80 -0.76
CA GLU A 42 -7.74 -6.92 -1.89
C GLU A 42 -6.61 -5.94 -1.54
N ALA A 43 -6.59 -5.42 -0.30
CA ALA A 43 -5.49 -4.59 0.17
C ALA A 43 -4.17 -5.39 0.28
N GLU A 44 -4.23 -6.65 0.72
CA GLU A 44 -3.07 -7.55 0.77
C GLU A 44 -2.54 -7.90 -0.62
N GLN A 45 -3.43 -8.09 -1.60
CA GLN A 45 -3.03 -8.30 -2.98
C GLN A 45 -2.37 -7.04 -3.56
N ALA A 46 -2.96 -5.85 -3.35
CA ALA A 46 -2.39 -4.59 -3.82
C ALA A 46 -1.01 -4.29 -3.19
N GLN A 47 -0.83 -4.63 -1.91
CA GLN A 47 0.48 -4.55 -1.25
C GLN A 47 1.52 -5.43 -1.95
N ARG A 48 1.17 -6.69 -2.26
CA ARG A 48 2.07 -7.63 -2.94
C ARG A 48 2.38 -7.21 -4.36
N ASP A 49 1.39 -6.71 -5.08
CA ASP A 49 1.56 -6.22 -6.46
C ASP A 49 2.52 -5.03 -6.47
N TRP A 50 2.38 -4.09 -5.52
CA TRP A 50 3.29 -2.96 -5.40
C TRP A 50 4.71 -3.37 -4.98
N ASP A 51 4.86 -4.31 -4.05
CA ASP A 51 6.16 -4.88 -3.71
C ASP A 51 6.82 -5.54 -4.93
N GLN A 52 6.04 -6.25 -5.76
CA GLN A 52 6.54 -6.84 -7.01
C GLN A 52 6.93 -5.78 -8.02
N GLU A 53 6.09 -4.76 -8.26
CA GLU A 53 6.39 -3.68 -9.20
C GLU A 53 7.67 -2.92 -8.79
N LEU A 54 7.91 -2.72 -7.49
CA LEU A 54 9.17 -2.14 -7.02
C LEU A 54 10.37 -3.06 -7.23
N ILE A 55 10.21 -4.37 -7.08
CA ILE A 55 11.29 -5.32 -7.34
C ILE A 55 11.62 -5.35 -8.84
N ASP A 56 10.60 -5.40 -9.70
CA ASP A 56 10.74 -5.38 -11.16
C ASP A 56 11.34 -4.05 -11.66
N ASP A 57 10.93 -2.89 -11.11
CA ASP A 57 11.50 -1.58 -11.45
C ASP A 57 12.94 -1.41 -10.91
N ALA A 58 13.26 -2.04 -9.77
CA ALA A 58 14.60 -2.06 -9.20
C ALA A 58 15.58 -3.03 -9.90
N GLU A 59 15.11 -3.86 -10.84
CA GLU A 59 15.97 -4.63 -11.75
C GLU A 59 16.17 -3.88 -13.09
N PRO A 60 17.19 -3.01 -13.24
CA PRO A 60 17.64 -2.58 -14.56
C PRO A 60 18.41 -3.73 -15.22
N GLY A 61 17.67 -4.75 -15.68
CA GLY A 61 18.22 -6.08 -15.95
C GLY A 61 17.86 -6.71 -17.30
N VAL A 62 17.22 -5.99 -18.23
CA VAL A 62 17.08 -6.46 -19.62
C VAL A 62 17.86 -5.55 -20.57
N GLN A 63 19.14 -5.84 -20.72
CA GLN A 63 19.93 -5.56 -21.92
C GLN A 63 20.39 -6.88 -22.54
#